data_AF-A0A165XHJ6-F1
#
_entry.id   AF-A0A165XHJ6-F1
#
_cell.length_a   1.000
_cell.length_b   1.000
_cell.length_c   1.000
_cell.angle_alpha   90.00
_cell.angle_beta   90.00
_cell.angle_gamma   90.00
#
_symmetry.space_group_name_H-M   'P 1'
#
loop_
_entity.id
_entity.type
_entity.pdbx_description
1 polymer ?
#
loop_
_entity_poly.entity_id
_entity_poly.type
_entity_poly.pdbx_seq_one_letter_code
_entity_poly.pdbx_strand_id
1 'polypeptide(L)'
;MIGFILSTIGVGLHTLVAYLALAGAALAFAARLDPRIPKALSTLVSVLLLCVSVWSFSALHYARYEEVADLKARVAALDRIAQVHKRIAQKTNADLLERIVQVGSLQQQVADYEIELEKGSISACPADPAYIERMRALQFGGAQ
;
A
#
# COMPACT_ATOMS: atom_id res chain seq x y z
N MET A 1 -18.03 2.47 3.75
CA MET A 1 -18.31 3.52 2.72
C MET A 1 -19.16 4.66 3.27
N ILE A 2 -20.31 4.40 3.93
CA ILE A 2 -21.21 5.45 4.45
C ILE A 2 -20.50 6.40 5.43
N GLY A 3 -19.70 5.88 6.38
CA GLY A 3 -18.95 6.72 7.32
C GLY A 3 -17.88 7.62 6.69
N PHE A 4 -17.30 7.21 5.56
CA PHE A 4 -16.32 8.02 4.82
C PHE A 4 -16.99 9.18 4.09
N ILE A 5 -18.17 8.94 3.50
CA ILE A 5 -18.97 9.97 2.83
C ILE A 5 -19.52 10.99 3.85
N LEU A 6 -19.96 10.52 5.02
CA LEU A 6 -20.40 11.42 6.09
C LEU A 6 -19.25 12.28 6.62
N SER A 7 -18.05 11.69 6.76
CA SER A 7 -16.84 12.41 7.18
C SER A 7 -16.42 13.47 6.15
N THR A 8 -16.40 13.15 4.86
CA THR A 8 -16.03 14.13 3.81
C THR A 8 -17.04 15.28 3.69
N ILE A 9 -18.34 15.00 3.86
CA ILE A 9 -19.39 16.04 3.90
C ILE A 9 -19.24 16.90 5.16
N GLY A 10 -18.98 16.31 6.31
CA GLY A 10 -18.76 17.04 7.57
C GLY A 10 -17.53 17.96 7.50
N VAL A 11 -16.40 17.46 7.01
CA VAL A 11 -15.17 18.23 6.83
C VAL A 11 -15.34 19.34 5.79
N GLY A 12 -16.04 19.04 4.68
CA GLY A 12 -16.38 20.03 3.65
C GLY A 12 -17.33 21.13 4.16
N LEU A 13 -18.25 20.80 5.05
CA LEU A 13 -19.16 21.77 5.64
C LEU A 13 -18.42 22.68 6.64
N HIS A 14 -17.56 22.12 7.49
CA HIS A 14 -16.79 22.90 8.46
C HIS A 14 -15.82 23.89 7.80
N THR A 15 -15.16 23.49 6.72
CA THR A 15 -14.28 24.41 5.97
C THR A 15 -15.10 25.54 5.33
N LEU A 16 -16.24 25.21 4.73
CA LEU A 16 -17.13 26.18 4.09
C LEU A 16 -17.66 27.20 5.12
N VAL A 17 -18.08 26.73 6.31
CA VAL A 17 -18.48 27.60 7.43
C VAL A 17 -17.33 28.49 7.91
N ALA A 18 -16.11 27.95 8.04
CA ALA A 18 -14.95 28.71 8.48
C ALA A 18 -14.60 29.87 7.53
N TYR A 19 -14.66 29.62 6.21
CA TYR A 19 -14.42 30.62 5.17
C TYR A 19 -15.55 31.64 5.05
N LEU A 20 -16.81 31.20 5.13
CA LEU A 20 -17.96 32.11 5.13
C LEU A 20 -17.94 33.04 6.34
N ALA A 21 -17.58 32.51 7.53
CA ALA A 21 -17.43 33.33 8.73
C ALA A 21 -16.29 34.35 8.58
N LEU A 22 -15.15 33.96 7.99
CA LEU A 22 -14.04 34.87 7.72
C LEU A 22 -14.44 36.00 6.75
N ALA A 23 -15.08 35.63 5.63
CA ALA A 23 -15.55 36.57 4.62
C ALA A 23 -16.64 37.51 5.21
N GLY A 24 -17.55 36.95 6.01
CA GLY A 24 -18.56 37.72 6.73
C GLY A 24 -17.95 38.68 7.76
N ALA A 25 -16.89 38.29 8.46
CA ALA A 25 -16.17 39.16 9.38
C ALA A 25 -15.53 40.35 8.65
N ALA A 26 -14.90 40.08 7.50
CA ALA A 26 -14.30 41.11 6.65
C ALA A 26 -15.35 42.08 6.09
N LEU A 27 -16.48 41.56 5.61
CA LEU A 27 -17.60 42.37 5.12
C LEU A 27 -18.23 43.21 6.24
N ALA A 28 -18.47 42.61 7.41
CA ALA A 28 -18.99 43.32 8.57
C ALA A 28 -18.04 44.44 9.01
N PHE A 29 -16.73 44.23 8.92
CA PHE A 29 -15.73 45.25 9.21
C PHE A 29 -15.74 46.37 8.16
N ALA A 30 -15.81 46.04 6.86
CA ALA A 30 -15.89 47.01 5.78
C ALA A 30 -17.17 47.85 5.84
N ALA A 31 -18.28 47.28 6.34
CA ALA A 31 -19.55 47.96 6.53
C ALA A 31 -19.48 49.16 7.50
N ARG A 32 -18.41 49.31 8.29
CA ARG A 32 -18.18 50.52 9.11
C ARG A 32 -17.95 51.79 8.30
N LEU A 33 -17.62 51.65 7.02
CA LEU A 33 -17.45 52.77 6.10
C LEU A 33 -18.80 53.38 5.71
N ASP A 34 -19.91 52.66 5.86
CA ASP A 34 -21.25 53.19 5.64
C ASP A 34 -21.72 53.98 6.87
N PRO A 35 -22.04 55.28 6.74
CA PRO A 35 -22.52 56.11 7.84
C PRO A 35 -23.87 55.65 8.43
N ARG A 36 -24.64 54.81 7.71
CA ARG A 36 -25.94 54.31 8.16
C ARG A 36 -25.83 53.18 9.19
N ILE A 37 -24.65 52.56 9.32
CA ILE A 37 -24.45 51.37 10.14
C ILE A 37 -23.77 51.75 11.47
N PRO A 38 -24.37 51.40 12.63
CA PRO A 38 -23.74 51.67 13.91
C PRO A 38 -22.43 50.89 14.06
N LYS A 39 -21.33 51.63 14.21
CA LYS A 39 -19.95 51.08 14.26
C LYS A 39 -19.81 49.99 15.34
N ALA A 40 -20.45 50.15 16.49
CA ALA A 40 -20.42 49.18 17.59
C ALA A 40 -21.11 47.84 17.23
N LEU A 41 -22.15 47.87 16.40
CA LEU A 41 -22.84 46.66 15.97
C LEU A 41 -22.01 45.91 14.93
N SER A 42 -21.44 46.63 13.97
CA SER A 42 -20.47 46.09 13.02
C SER A 42 -19.22 45.52 13.72
N THR A 43 -18.68 46.19 14.76
CA THR A 43 -17.56 45.66 15.54
C THR A 43 -17.91 44.32 16.18
N LEU A 44 -19.06 44.25 16.85
CA LEU A 44 -19.49 43.03 17.54
C LEU A 44 -19.65 41.87 16.55
N VAL A 45 -20.36 42.08 15.44
CA VAL A 45 -20.57 41.06 14.41
C VAL A 45 -19.25 40.61 13.80
N SER A 46 -18.34 41.55 13.49
CA SER A 46 -17.02 41.21 12.94
C SER A 46 -16.21 40.33 13.88
N VAL A 47 -16.19 40.64 15.18
CA VAL A 47 -15.45 39.86 16.19
C VAL A 47 -16.08 38.48 16.37
N LEU A 48 -17.41 38.40 16.45
CA LEU A 48 -18.14 37.14 16.63
C LEU A 48 -17.86 36.17 15.48
N LEU A 49 -17.94 36.65 14.24
CA LEU A 49 -17.65 35.86 13.04
C LEU A 49 -16.18 35.43 12.98
N LEU A 50 -15.26 36.29 13.42
CA LEU A 50 -13.83 35.97 13.48
C LEU A 50 -13.55 34.87 14.52
N CYS A 51 -14.19 34.91 15.70
CA CYS A 51 -14.10 33.85 16.69
C CYS A 51 -14.63 32.51 16.15
N VAL A 52 -15.77 32.50 15.45
CA VAL A 52 -16.33 31.29 14.83
C VAL A 52 -15.39 30.72 13.76
N SER A 53 -14.77 31.60 12.95
CA SER A 53 -13.79 31.21 11.94
C SER A 53 -12.57 30.54 12.58
N VAL A 54 -11.96 31.18 13.58
CA VAL A 54 -10.77 30.67 14.28
C VAL A 54 -11.05 29.35 14.98
N TRP A 55 -12.21 29.22 15.64
CA TRP A 55 -12.63 27.97 16.27
C TRP A 55 -12.73 26.84 15.25
N SER A 56 -13.40 27.11 14.12
CA SER A 56 -13.61 26.11 13.06
C SER A 56 -12.29 25.67 12.43
N PHE A 57 -11.38 26.61 12.13
CA PHE A 57 -10.04 26.30 11.63
C PHE A 57 -9.20 25.51 12.63
N SER A 58 -9.29 25.83 13.92
CA SER A 58 -8.57 25.09 14.96
C SER A 58 -9.08 23.65 15.07
N ALA A 59 -10.40 23.46 15.10
CA ALA A 59 -11.02 22.13 15.13
C ALA A 59 -10.64 21.30 13.89
N LEU A 60 -10.65 21.91 12.70
CA LEU A 60 -10.19 21.29 11.46
C LEU A 60 -8.72 20.86 11.53
N HIS A 61 -7.85 21.70 12.10
CA HIS A 61 -6.43 21.39 12.23
C HIS A 61 -6.20 20.16 13.12
N TYR A 62 -6.90 20.05 14.26
CA TYR A 62 -6.78 18.89 15.15
C TYR A 62 -7.27 17.60 14.48
N ALA A 63 -8.42 17.64 13.81
CA ALA A 63 -8.95 16.47 13.09
C ALA A 63 -7.98 15.99 12.00
N ARG A 64 -7.38 16.92 11.24
CA ARG A 64 -6.38 16.58 10.21
C ARG A 64 -5.10 16.01 10.78
N TYR A 65 -4.67 16.45 11.96
CA TYR A 65 -3.45 15.94 12.59
C TYR A 65 -3.58 14.46 12.96
N GLU A 66 -4.71 14.06 13.53
CA GLU A 66 -5.00 12.66 13.87
C GLU A 66 -5.13 11.78 12.62
N GLU A 67 -5.84 12.26 11.59
CA GLU A 67 -5.96 11.54 10.31
C GLU A 67 -4.59 11.31 9.67
N VAL A 68 -3.73 12.33 9.62
CA VAL A 68 -2.39 12.20 9.04
C VAL A 68 -1.53 11.21 9.83
N ALA A 69 -1.65 11.19 11.16
CA ALA A 69 -0.95 10.23 12.01
C ALA A 69 -1.40 8.78 11.72
N ASP A 70 -2.71 8.53 11.62
CA ASP A 70 -3.27 7.22 11.29
C ASP A 70 -2.87 6.77 9.88
N LEU A 71 -2.98 7.66 8.89
CA LEU A 71 -2.54 7.38 7.52
C LEU A 71 -1.05 7.04 7.46
N LYS A 72 -0.20 7.76 8.18
CA LYS A 72 1.24 7.48 8.25
C LYS A 72 1.53 6.11 8.86
N ALA A 73 0.80 5.73 9.91
CA ALA A 73 0.92 4.41 10.53
C ALA A 73 0.51 3.29 9.56
N ARG A 74 -0.59 3.47 8.81
CA ARG A 74 -1.05 2.52 7.79
C ARG A 74 -0.05 2.36 6.65
N VAL A 75 0.51 3.46 6.16
CA VAL A 75 1.55 3.43 5.10
C VAL A 75 2.79 2.69 5.60
N ALA A 76 3.24 2.93 6.83
CA ALA A 76 4.36 2.20 7.41
C ALA A 76 4.09 0.70 7.56
N ALA A 77 2.86 0.31 7.90
CA ALA A 77 2.46 -1.10 7.95
C ALA A 77 2.48 -1.75 6.56
N LEU A 78 1.97 -1.07 5.54
CA LEU A 78 2.00 -1.55 4.15
C LEU A 78 3.43 -1.69 3.63
N ASP A 79 4.33 -0.75 3.94
CA ASP A 79 5.74 -0.85 3.55
C ASP A 79 6.42 -2.08 4.17
N ARG A 80 6.13 -2.39 5.44
CA ARG A 80 6.62 -3.63 6.08
C ARG A 80 6.12 -4.88 5.35
N ILE A 81 4.86 -4.92 4.97
CA ILE A 81 4.28 -6.05 4.22
C ILE A 81 4.94 -6.18 2.84
N ALA A 82 5.18 -5.07 2.15
CA ALA A 82 5.85 -5.05 0.86
C ALA A 82 7.30 -5.55 0.97
N GLN A 83 8.04 -5.14 2.01
CA GLN A 83 9.38 -5.64 2.29
C GLN A 83 9.41 -7.14 2.59
N VAL A 84 8.44 -7.64 3.36
CA VAL A 84 8.31 -9.08 3.64
C VAL A 84 8.03 -9.85 2.34
N HIS A 85 7.09 -9.39 1.52
CA HIS A 85 6.81 -9.99 0.21
C HIS A 85 8.04 -10.00 -0.70
N LYS A 86 8.82 -8.90 -0.71
CA LYS A 86 10.06 -8.84 -1.48
C LYS A 86 11.07 -9.89 -1.03
N ARG A 87 11.24 -10.10 0.29
CA ARG A 87 12.14 -11.14 0.82
C ARG A 87 11.64 -12.54 0.50
N ILE A 88 10.33 -12.78 0.59
CA ILE A 88 9.73 -14.07 0.21
C ILE A 88 9.98 -14.33 -1.27
N ALA A 89 9.65 -13.38 -2.15
CA ALA A 89 9.88 -13.52 -3.59
C ALA A 89 11.35 -13.78 -3.94
N GLN A 90 12.29 -13.11 -3.28
CA GLN A 90 13.72 -13.37 -3.45
C GLN A 90 14.11 -14.78 -3.03
N LYS A 91 13.63 -15.25 -1.86
CA LYS A 91 13.90 -16.60 -1.38
C LYS A 91 13.30 -17.67 -2.28
N THR A 92 12.04 -17.48 -2.71
CA THR A 92 11.36 -18.41 -3.62
C THR A 92 12.04 -18.46 -4.98
N ASN A 93 12.48 -17.33 -5.54
CA ASN A 93 13.22 -17.33 -6.81
C ASN A 93 14.58 -18.03 -6.70
N ALA A 94 15.30 -17.87 -5.58
CA ALA A 94 16.55 -18.57 -5.35
C ALA A 94 16.33 -20.09 -5.23
N ASP A 95 15.32 -20.52 -4.48
CA ASP A 95 14.95 -21.93 -4.31
C ASP A 95 14.52 -22.58 -5.64
N LEU A 96 13.73 -21.85 -6.45
CA LEU A 96 13.33 -22.30 -7.79
C LEU A 96 14.54 -22.44 -8.73
N LEU A 97 15.48 -21.49 -8.70
CA LEU A 97 16.71 -21.58 -9.50
C LEU A 97 17.56 -22.79 -9.09
N GLU A 98 17.70 -23.05 -7.79
CA GLU A 98 18.41 -24.23 -7.30
C GLU A 98 17.75 -25.53 -7.75
N ARG A 99 16.42 -25.61 -7.67
CA ARG A 99 15.65 -26.75 -8.19
C ARG A 99 15.83 -26.96 -9.68
N ILE A 100 15.84 -25.88 -10.48
CA ILE A 100 16.08 -25.97 -11.93
C ILE A 100 17.47 -26.56 -12.20
N VAL A 101 18.49 -26.14 -11.47
CA VAL A 101 19.85 -26.68 -11.61
C VAL A 101 19.91 -28.15 -11.21
N GLN A 102 19.30 -28.53 -10.09
CA GLN A 102 19.25 -29.92 -9.62
C GLN A 102 18.55 -30.83 -10.64
N VAL A 103 17.38 -30.42 -11.14
CA VAL A 103 16.65 -31.16 -12.18
C VAL A 103 17.46 -31.24 -13.48
N GLY A 104 18.10 -30.15 -13.91
CA GLY A 104 18.96 -30.14 -15.10
C GLY A 104 20.15 -31.11 -14.98
N SER A 105 20.81 -31.16 -13.82
CA SER A 105 21.90 -32.10 -13.57
C SER A 105 21.44 -33.56 -13.58
N LEU A 106 20.25 -33.84 -13.02
CA LEU A 106 19.64 -35.17 -13.04
C LEU A 106 19.27 -35.59 -14.47
N GLN A 107 18.73 -34.67 -15.27
CA GLN A 107 18.42 -34.92 -16.69
C GLN A 107 19.68 -35.25 -17.49
N GLN A 108 20.77 -34.50 -17.26
CA GLN A 108 22.04 -34.76 -17.93
C GLN A 108 22.62 -36.13 -17.56
N GLN A 109 22.57 -36.52 -16.28
CA GLN A 109 23.02 -37.85 -15.84
C GLN A 109 22.19 -38.99 -16.43
N VAL A 110 20.89 -38.79 -16.63
CA VAL A 110 20.00 -39.77 -17.29
C VAL A 110 20.33 -39.85 -18.78
N ALA A 111 20.48 -38.71 -19.46
CA ALA A 111 20.83 -38.66 -20.88
C ALA A 111 22.21 -39.29 -21.18
N ASP A 112 23.22 -38.99 -20.36
CA ASP A 112 24.56 -39.58 -20.49
C ASP A 112 24.51 -41.11 -20.31
N TYR A 113 23.69 -41.60 -19.36
CA TYR A 113 23.50 -43.03 -19.13
C TYR A 113 22.73 -43.72 -20.28
N GLU A 114 21.74 -43.04 -20.87
CA GLU A 114 21.03 -43.52 -22.06
C GLU A 114 21.96 -43.63 -23.27
N ILE A 115 22.86 -42.67 -23.46
CA ILE A 115 23.89 -42.74 -24.50
C ILE A 115 24.86 -43.92 -24.25
N GLU A 116 25.21 -44.21 -22.99
CA GLU A 116 26.04 -45.38 -22.64
C GLU A 116 25.32 -46.73 -22.84
N LEU A 117 24.00 -46.76 -22.61
CA LEU A 117 23.12 -47.89 -22.93
C LEU A 117 23.06 -48.14 -24.44
N GLU A 118 22.87 -47.09 -25.25
CA GLU A 118 22.84 -47.18 -26.71
C GLU A 118 24.18 -47.66 -27.30
N LYS A 119 25.29 -47.26 -26.68
CA LYS A 119 26.64 -47.71 -27.05
C LYS A 119 26.94 -49.16 -26.63
N GLY A 120 26.04 -49.81 -25.89
CA GLY A 120 26.18 -51.20 -25.46
C GLY A 120 27.34 -51.42 -24.47
N SER A 121 27.68 -50.40 -23.67
CA SER A 121 28.77 -50.51 -22.69
C SER A 121 28.36 -51.39 -21.50
N ILE A 122 29.32 -52.12 -20.92
CA ILE A 122 29.09 -53.09 -19.83
C ILE A 122 28.68 -52.38 -18.51
N SER A 123 28.93 -51.07 -18.39
CA SER A 123 28.63 -50.29 -17.18
C SER A 123 27.19 -49.80 -17.08
N ALA A 124 26.40 -49.83 -18.17
CA ALA A 124 25.05 -49.30 -18.17
C ALA A 124 24.02 -50.43 -18.35
N CYS A 125 23.11 -50.59 -17.37
CA CYS A 125 22.08 -51.62 -17.36
C CYS A 125 20.71 -50.96 -17.15
N PRO A 126 19.69 -51.25 -17.99
CA PRO A 126 18.38 -50.63 -17.87
C PRO A 126 17.62 -51.04 -16.60
N ALA A 127 18.06 -52.09 -15.91
CA ALA A 127 17.53 -52.53 -14.61
C ALA A 127 18.33 -51.98 -13.41
N ASP A 128 19.26 -51.05 -13.63
CA ASP A 128 20.02 -50.42 -12.55
C ASP A 128 19.10 -49.62 -11.62
N PRO A 129 19.02 -49.97 -10.32
CA PRO A 129 18.14 -49.28 -9.38
C PRO A 129 18.47 -47.79 -9.24
N ALA A 130 19.72 -47.37 -9.44
CA ALA A 130 20.10 -45.96 -9.36
C ALA A 130 19.57 -45.14 -10.55
N TYR A 131 19.50 -45.74 -11.75
CA TYR A 131 18.92 -45.11 -12.94
C TYR A 131 17.39 -44.94 -12.78
N ILE A 132 16.70 -45.97 -12.30
CA ILE A 132 15.24 -45.93 -12.04
C ILE A 132 14.90 -44.87 -10.98
N GLU A 133 15.72 -44.74 -9.94
CA GLU A 133 15.52 -43.73 -8.89
C GLU A 133 15.67 -42.30 -9.44
N ARG A 134 16.68 -42.04 -10.28
CA ARG A 134 16.88 -40.73 -10.95
C ARG A 134 15.74 -40.39 -11.92
N MET A 135 15.30 -41.36 -12.73
CA MET A 135 14.13 -41.22 -13.61
C MET A 135 12.85 -40.90 -12.84
N ARG A 136 12.63 -41.57 -11.70
CA ARG A 136 11.49 -41.30 -10.82
C ARG A 136 11.59 -39.91 -10.17
N ALA A 137 12.79 -39.47 -9.78
CA ALA A 137 13.01 -38.13 -9.24
C ALA A 137 12.69 -37.01 -10.26
N LEU A 138 12.90 -37.25 -11.55
CA LEU A 138 12.53 -36.33 -12.64
C LEU A 138 11.01 -36.29 -12.88
N GLN A 139 10.30 -37.41 -12.77
CA GLN A 139 8.85 -37.49 -13.02
C GLN A 139 8.01 -36.71 -12.00
N PHE A 140 8.44 -36.59 -10.75
CA PHE A 140 7.74 -35.78 -9.74
C PHE A 140 7.82 -34.27 -9.99
N GLY A 141 8.60 -33.81 -10.97
CA GLY A 141 8.63 -32.42 -11.42
C GLY A 141 7.69 -32.09 -12.59
N GLY A 142 7.09 -33.09 -13.25
CA GLY A 142 6.26 -32.91 -14.46
C GLY A 142 4.75 -33.06 -14.26
N ALA A 143 4.29 -33.30 -13.03
CA ALA A 143 2.87 -33.46 -12.71
C ALA A 143 2.40 -32.36 -11.75
N GLN A 144 2.28 -31.14 -12.28
CA GLN A 144 1.36 -30.08 -11.87
C GLN A 144 1.36 -28.94 -12.88
#